data_AF-A0AAW2ZPA3-F1
#
_entry.id   AF-A0AAW2ZPA3-F1
#
_cell.length_a   1.000
_cell.length_b   1.000
_cell.length_c   1.000
_cell.angle_alpha   90.00
_cell.angle_beta   90.00
_cell.angle_gamma   90.00
#
_symmetry.space_group_name_H-M   'P 1'
#
loop_
_entity.id
_entity.type
_entity.pdbx_description
1 polymer ?
#
loop_
_entity_poly.entity_id
_entity_poly.type
_entity_poly.pdbx_seq_one_letter_code
_entity_poly.pdbx_strand_id
1 'polypeptide(L)'
;MGSRVSRNGISSQDIPSVQDRVVIVNVEPVPPAKKINPVVGLKYLCIAAIVYIIIEQIPYGGYIMYPFTIFATFYHEMGHALASILVGFSFYNITIEPDGSGVTYYGFYEAPALSRWFVSFSGPMGPSYVGTVLLLLSATTHRVSRVTLFLFGAILIVATAVAIRGNIFGMIFLPLCGAVVLFLSIWLNNPLMAFVVQFLGVQACCSTYKDMWYFFTDTIGEDANGKPVYSDTGAMGQNLLLPYYFWGCLIVALSGLLFATSLLIVFWRAWRNLKQENSNNSSNTIQTQPNMQESYTPIGTVPDHLIAEDLPPLDTFENDLEAGDIKINMNANTKSFY
;
A
#
# COMPACT_ATOMS: atom_id res chain seq x y z
N MET A 1 -85.93 32.33 -46.33
CA MET A 1 -84.73 33.19 -46.41
C MET A 1 -83.51 32.28 -46.20
N GLY A 2 -82.63 32.13 -47.20
CA GLY A 2 -81.31 31.43 -47.16
C GLY A 2 -81.33 29.92 -46.82
N SER A 3 -81.28 28.99 -47.77
CA SER A 3 -80.15 28.53 -48.61
C SER A 3 -79.56 27.18 -48.11
N ARG A 4 -79.54 26.22 -49.04
CA ARG A 4 -79.14 24.79 -48.93
C ARG A 4 -77.80 24.55 -48.23
N VAL A 5 -77.76 23.53 -47.38
CA VAL A 5 -76.53 22.81 -47.00
C VAL A 5 -76.27 21.74 -48.07
N SER A 6 -75.17 21.87 -48.79
CA SER A 6 -74.62 20.84 -49.70
C SER A 6 -73.39 20.24 -49.04
N ARG A 7 -73.39 18.91 -48.87
CA ARG A 7 -72.20 18.12 -48.57
C ARG A 7 -71.23 18.21 -49.74
N ASN A 8 -69.96 18.50 -49.48
CA ASN A 8 -68.84 18.03 -50.28
C ASN A 8 -67.59 17.89 -49.39
N GLY A 9 -66.84 16.83 -49.67
CA GLY A 9 -65.84 16.23 -48.79
C GLY A 9 -64.55 17.04 -48.61
N ILE A 10 -63.79 16.63 -47.59
CA ILE A 10 -62.44 17.13 -47.33
C ILE A 10 -61.46 15.96 -47.49
N SER A 11 -60.67 16.13 -48.55
CA SER A 11 -59.30 15.71 -48.84
C SER A 11 -58.55 14.82 -47.85
N SER A 12 -57.99 13.73 -48.39
CA SER A 12 -57.00 12.84 -47.78
C SER A 12 -55.58 13.45 -47.80
N GLN A 13 -55.41 14.61 -47.20
CA GLN A 13 -54.09 15.18 -46.91
C GLN A 13 -54.17 15.73 -45.50
N ASP A 14 -53.67 14.97 -44.53
CA ASP A 14 -53.12 15.42 -43.23
C ASP A 14 -52.93 14.20 -42.30
N ILE A 15 -52.16 13.21 -42.74
CA ILE A 15 -51.57 12.21 -41.85
C ILE A 15 -50.05 12.46 -41.89
N PRO A 16 -49.44 13.03 -40.84
CA PRO A 16 -48.00 13.15 -40.81
C PRO A 16 -47.40 11.75 -40.72
N SER A 17 -46.51 11.43 -41.67
CA SER A 17 -45.73 10.20 -41.68
C SER A 17 -44.88 10.10 -40.41
N VAL A 18 -45.07 9.03 -39.64
CA VAL A 18 -44.15 8.62 -38.57
C VAL A 18 -42.88 8.09 -39.25
N GLN A 19 -42.04 9.01 -39.72
CA GLN A 19 -40.67 8.70 -40.08
C GLN A 19 -39.85 8.70 -38.78
N ASP A 20 -39.39 7.50 -38.44
CA ASP A 20 -38.26 7.17 -37.57
C ASP A 20 -37.43 8.37 -37.12
N ARG A 21 -37.81 8.95 -35.97
CA ARG A 21 -36.84 9.69 -35.17
C ARG A 21 -36.14 8.70 -34.26
N VAL A 22 -35.16 8.00 -34.82
CA VAL A 22 -34.10 7.40 -34.02
C VAL A 22 -33.37 8.57 -33.37
N VAL A 23 -33.73 8.89 -32.12
CA VAL A 23 -32.97 9.81 -31.30
C VAL A 23 -31.67 9.09 -30.96
N ILE A 24 -30.63 9.34 -31.76
CA ILE A 24 -29.27 8.93 -31.40
C ILE A 24 -28.88 9.83 -30.23
N VAL A 25 -29.13 9.33 -29.02
CA VAL A 25 -28.55 9.92 -27.82
C VAL A 25 -27.06 9.61 -27.90
N ASN A 26 -26.27 10.59 -28.33
CA ASN A 26 -24.83 10.57 -28.14
C ASN A 26 -24.58 10.63 -26.64
N VAL A 27 -24.56 9.47 -26.00
CA VAL A 27 -24.06 9.33 -24.65
C VAL A 27 -22.58 9.64 -24.76
N GLU A 28 -22.17 10.84 -24.30
CA GLU A 28 -20.75 11.14 -24.15
C GLU A 28 -20.11 9.98 -23.37
N PRO A 29 -18.98 9.42 -23.85
CA PRO A 29 -18.34 8.32 -23.16
C PRO A 29 -18.04 8.79 -21.74
N VAL A 30 -18.65 8.10 -20.76
CA VAL A 30 -18.36 8.34 -19.34
C VAL A 30 -16.83 8.33 -19.21
N PRO A 31 -16.22 9.41 -18.71
CA PRO A 31 -14.77 9.49 -18.61
C PRO A 31 -14.28 8.24 -17.88
N PRO A 32 -13.27 7.53 -18.42
CA PRO A 32 -12.85 6.26 -17.85
C PRO A 32 -12.56 6.49 -16.38
N ALA A 33 -13.25 5.73 -15.52
CA ALA A 33 -13.04 5.80 -14.08
C ALA A 33 -11.53 5.78 -13.83
N LYS A 34 -11.02 6.80 -13.12
CA LYS A 34 -9.59 6.95 -12.83
C LYS A 34 -9.08 5.59 -12.39
N LYS A 35 -8.19 4.97 -13.18
CA LYS A 35 -7.57 3.68 -12.85
C LYS A 35 -6.87 3.85 -11.51
N ILE A 36 -7.54 3.45 -10.43
CA ILE A 36 -6.91 3.29 -9.14
C ILE A 36 -6.07 2.04 -9.32
N ASN A 37 -4.79 2.23 -9.61
CA ASN A 37 -3.85 1.11 -9.69
C ASN A 37 -4.04 0.26 -8.43
N PRO A 38 -4.26 -1.06 -8.57
CA PRO A 38 -4.61 -1.91 -7.46
C PRO A 38 -3.54 -1.75 -6.37
N VAL A 39 -4.01 -1.52 -5.16
CA VAL A 39 -3.16 -1.33 -3.98
C VAL A 39 -2.25 -2.55 -3.82
N VAL A 40 -0.98 -2.33 -4.14
CA VAL A 40 0.23 -2.78 -3.44
C VAL A 40 -0.09 -3.09 -1.97
N GLY A 41 -0.47 -4.32 -1.67
CA GLY A 41 -0.89 -4.66 -0.31
C GLY A 41 -0.44 -6.05 0.05
N LEU A 42 -1.30 -7.02 -0.24
CA LEU A 42 -1.15 -8.35 0.34
C LEU A 42 0.10 -9.09 -0.13
N LYS A 43 0.39 -9.10 -1.44
CA LYS A 43 1.58 -9.81 -1.96
C LYS A 43 2.88 -9.28 -1.34
N TYR A 44 3.02 -7.96 -1.22
CA TYR A 44 4.21 -7.33 -0.68
C TYR A 44 4.29 -7.49 0.84
N LEU A 45 3.16 -7.49 1.53
CA LEU A 45 3.07 -7.80 2.95
C LEU A 45 3.51 -9.23 3.24
N CYS A 46 3.04 -10.21 2.47
CA CYS A 46 3.46 -11.60 2.57
C CYS A 46 4.96 -11.74 2.28
N ILE A 47 5.45 -11.10 1.21
CA ILE A 47 6.89 -11.09 0.90
C ILE A 47 7.67 -10.45 2.05
N ALA A 48 7.21 -9.33 2.62
CA ALA A 48 7.89 -8.63 3.70
C ALA A 48 7.98 -9.50 4.96
N ALA A 49 6.91 -10.20 5.31
CA ALA A 49 6.89 -11.14 6.43
C ALA A 49 7.82 -12.34 6.19
N ILE A 50 7.81 -12.92 4.98
CA ILE A 50 8.70 -14.04 4.61
C ILE A 50 10.16 -13.59 4.65
N VAL A 51 10.49 -12.45 4.05
CA VAL A 51 11.84 -11.88 4.03
C VAL A 51 12.33 -11.62 5.45
N TYR A 52 11.48 -11.07 6.33
CA TYR A 52 11.82 -10.88 7.73
C TYR A 52 12.17 -12.21 8.41
N ILE A 53 11.29 -13.22 8.30
CA ILE A 53 11.51 -14.54 8.92
C ILE A 53 12.82 -15.15 8.39
N ILE A 54 13.04 -15.14 7.07
CA ILE A 54 14.24 -15.71 6.46
C ILE A 54 15.50 -15.00 6.97
N ILE A 55 15.52 -13.66 7.02
CA ILE A 55 16.70 -12.93 7.47
C ILE A 55 17.02 -13.28 8.94
N GLU A 56 16.01 -13.42 9.79
CA GLU A 56 16.22 -13.81 11.20
C GLU A 56 16.77 -15.23 11.37
N GLN A 57 16.59 -16.13 10.38
CA GLN A 57 17.08 -17.52 10.48
C GLN A 57 18.49 -17.73 9.92
N ILE A 58 19.02 -16.82 9.09
CA ILE A 58 20.34 -17.01 8.47
C ILE A 58 21.48 -16.55 9.40
N PRO A 59 22.65 -17.21 9.34
CA PRO A 59 23.87 -16.68 9.94
C PRO A 59 24.12 -15.25 9.43
N TYR A 60 24.50 -14.34 10.33
CA TYR A 60 24.68 -12.90 10.06
C TYR A 60 23.40 -12.09 9.80
N GLY A 61 22.21 -12.68 9.92
CA GLY A 61 20.92 -11.98 9.81
C GLY A 61 20.80 -10.75 10.71
N GLY A 62 21.36 -10.84 11.92
CA GLY A 62 21.42 -9.73 12.88
C GLY A 62 22.13 -8.48 12.34
N TYR A 63 23.17 -8.63 11.50
CA TYR A 63 23.85 -7.47 10.89
C TYR A 63 22.97 -6.78 9.84
N ILE A 64 22.16 -7.54 9.11
CA ILE A 64 21.18 -6.99 8.16
C ILE A 64 20.04 -6.30 8.93
N MET A 65 19.64 -6.88 10.07
CA MET A 65 18.57 -6.34 10.91
C MET A 65 19.01 -5.17 11.78
N TYR A 66 20.31 -4.96 11.96
CA TYR A 66 20.87 -3.96 12.86
C TYR A 66 20.34 -2.53 12.63
N PRO A 67 20.25 -1.99 11.40
CA PRO A 67 19.65 -0.67 11.18
C PRO A 67 18.18 -0.59 11.64
N PHE A 68 17.44 -1.69 11.53
CA PHE A 68 16.04 -1.77 11.97
C PHE A 68 15.92 -1.88 13.49
N THR A 69 16.90 -2.52 14.15
CA THR A 69 17.04 -2.46 15.62
C THR A 69 17.27 -1.03 16.07
N ILE A 70 18.20 -0.31 15.45
CA ILE A 70 18.45 1.11 15.76
C ILE A 70 17.21 1.98 15.49
N PHE A 71 16.46 1.70 14.43
CA PHE A 71 15.19 2.37 14.18
C PHE A 71 14.16 2.11 15.28
N ALA A 72 14.04 0.86 15.73
CA ALA A 72 13.13 0.52 16.83
C ALA A 72 13.47 1.28 18.11
N THR A 73 14.75 1.32 18.48
CA THR A 73 15.25 2.11 19.61
C THR A 73 14.97 3.59 19.42
N PHE A 74 15.24 4.15 18.24
CA PHE A 74 14.92 5.54 17.94
C PHE A 74 13.43 5.85 18.10
N TYR A 75 12.54 4.97 17.62
CA TYR A 75 11.09 5.18 17.79
C TYR A 75 10.68 5.12 19.26
N HIS A 76 11.30 4.22 20.03
CA HIS A 76 11.08 4.10 21.45
C HIS A 76 11.46 5.39 22.17
N GLU A 77 12.70 5.85 22.00
CA GLU A 77 13.20 7.06 22.63
C GLU A 77 12.43 8.31 22.17
N MET A 78 12.06 8.38 20.89
CA MET A 78 11.22 9.47 20.39
C MET A 78 9.83 9.47 21.04
N GLY A 79 9.29 8.31 21.39
CA GLY A 79 8.04 8.17 22.15
C GLY A 79 8.11 8.86 23.51
N HIS A 80 9.18 8.62 24.27
CA HIS A 80 9.44 9.34 25.53
C HIS A 80 9.63 10.83 25.29
N ALA A 81 10.45 11.21 24.31
CA ALA A 81 10.76 12.61 24.04
C ALA A 81 9.50 13.40 23.71
N LEU A 82 8.69 12.93 22.76
CA LEU A 82 7.44 13.59 22.37
C LEU A 82 6.44 13.64 23.53
N ALA A 83 6.27 12.55 24.27
CA ALA A 83 5.37 12.54 25.42
C ALA A 83 5.83 13.52 26.51
N SER A 84 7.14 13.59 26.79
CA SER A 84 7.70 14.50 27.77
C SER A 84 7.41 15.96 27.41
N ILE A 85 7.60 16.33 26.13
CA ILE A 85 7.28 17.67 25.63
C ILE A 85 5.78 17.95 25.76
N LEU A 86 4.93 16.99 25.40
CA LEU A 86 3.47 17.14 25.45
C LEU A 86 2.93 17.37 26.87
N VAL A 87 3.51 16.71 27.88
CA VAL A 87 3.10 16.89 29.28
C VAL A 87 3.81 18.05 29.98
N GLY A 88 4.65 18.80 29.26
CA GLY A 88 5.33 20.00 29.75
C GLY A 88 6.64 19.74 30.50
N PHE A 89 7.27 18.58 30.32
CA PHE A 89 8.60 18.30 30.86
C PHE A 89 9.69 18.94 30.00
N SER A 90 10.85 19.19 30.61
CA SER A 90 12.03 19.72 29.93
C SER A 90 12.77 18.58 29.23
N PHE A 91 12.53 18.40 27.94
CA PHE A 91 13.32 17.50 27.10
C PHE A 91 14.74 18.05 26.91
N TYR A 92 15.75 17.19 27.06
CA TYR A 92 17.16 17.57 26.88
C TYR A 92 17.75 16.98 25.60
N ASN A 93 17.82 15.65 25.52
CA ASN A 93 18.36 14.93 24.37
C ASN A 93 18.01 13.44 24.41
N ILE A 94 18.23 12.78 23.27
CA ILE A 94 18.24 11.32 23.13
C ILE A 94 19.68 10.90 22.84
N THR A 95 20.13 9.81 23.45
CA THR A 95 21.37 9.10 23.10
C THR A 95 21.02 7.73 22.53
N ILE A 96 21.70 7.29 21.46
CA ILE A 96 21.53 5.96 20.86
C ILE A 96 22.88 5.30 20.77
N GLU A 97 23.05 4.16 21.43
CA GLU A 97 24.33 3.46 21.56
C GLU A 97 24.54 2.41 20.46
N PRO A 98 25.81 2.05 20.15
CA PRO A 98 26.13 1.04 19.15
C PRO A 98 25.62 -0.37 19.47
N ASP A 99 25.35 -0.68 20.74
CA ASP A 99 24.78 -1.97 21.14
C ASP A 99 23.27 -2.08 20.87
N GLY A 100 22.66 -1.00 20.37
CA GLY A 100 21.23 -0.93 20.10
C GLY A 100 20.40 -0.34 21.24
N SER A 101 21.01 -0.04 22.40
CA SER A 101 20.31 0.64 23.49
C SER A 101 20.15 2.13 23.22
N GLY A 102 19.24 2.77 23.95
CA GLY A 102 18.97 4.19 23.87
C GLY A 102 18.54 4.74 25.21
N VAL A 103 18.71 6.05 25.39
CA VAL A 103 18.26 6.76 26.59
C VAL A 103 17.75 8.15 26.21
N THR A 104 16.55 8.47 26.67
CA THR A 104 15.96 9.81 26.58
C THR A 104 16.12 10.56 27.89
N TYR A 105 16.80 11.69 27.84
CA TYR A 105 16.98 12.59 28.98
C TYR A 105 15.90 13.67 28.97
N TYR A 106 15.10 13.69 30.02
CA TYR A 106 14.11 14.73 30.28
C TYR A 106 14.04 15.01 31.79
N GLY A 107 13.57 16.20 32.16
CA GLY A 107 13.46 16.64 33.55
C GLY A 107 12.11 17.24 33.87
N PHE A 108 11.70 17.07 35.12
CA PHE A 108 10.52 17.70 35.71
C PHE A 108 10.80 17.97 37.19
N TYR A 109 10.15 18.99 37.75
CA TYR A 109 10.27 19.31 39.18
C TYR A 109 9.21 18.56 39.98
N GLU A 110 7.95 18.97 39.80
CA GLU A 110 6.77 18.30 40.33
C GLU A 110 5.88 17.94 39.14
N ALA A 111 5.52 16.66 39.02
CA ALA A 111 4.71 16.18 37.91
C ALA A 111 3.63 15.23 38.41
N PRO A 112 2.38 15.37 37.93
CA PRO A 112 1.33 14.40 38.22
C PRO A 112 1.78 12.99 37.84
N ALA A 113 1.40 12.02 38.66
CA ALA A 113 1.74 10.62 38.42
C ALA A 113 1.26 10.13 37.04
N LEU A 114 0.12 10.63 36.57
CA LEU A 114 -0.39 10.33 35.24
C LEU A 114 0.54 10.83 34.12
N SER A 115 1.14 12.01 34.26
CA SER A 115 2.09 12.56 33.28
C SER A 115 3.35 11.69 33.21
N ARG A 116 3.90 11.30 34.36
CA ARG A 116 5.07 10.42 34.45
C ARG A 116 4.78 9.03 33.86
N TRP A 117 3.64 8.45 34.24
CA TRP A 117 3.15 7.20 33.66
C TRP A 117 2.99 7.28 32.14
N PHE A 118 2.44 8.38 31.62
CA PHE A 118 2.22 8.57 30.19
C PHE A 118 3.53 8.65 29.42
N VAL A 119 4.54 9.33 29.97
CA VAL A 119 5.88 9.35 29.37
C VAL A 119 6.47 7.95 29.33
N SER A 120 6.45 7.20 30.44
CA SER A 120 6.95 5.81 30.49
C SER A 120 6.18 4.88 29.55
N PHE A 121 4.86 5.05 29.41
CA PHE A 121 4.03 4.28 28.48
C PHE A 121 4.36 4.55 27.00
N SER A 122 4.71 5.81 26.68
CA SER A 122 4.82 6.25 25.30
C SER A 122 6.06 5.71 24.57
N GLY A 123 7.14 5.42 25.30
CA GLY A 123 8.36 4.85 24.70
C GLY A 123 8.12 3.48 24.08
N PRO A 124 7.74 2.46 24.88
CA PRO A 124 7.39 1.13 24.40
C PRO A 124 6.36 1.09 23.26
N MET A 125 5.43 2.04 23.24
CA MET A 125 4.39 2.12 22.21
C MET A 125 4.88 2.76 20.90
N GLY A 126 5.99 3.50 20.93
CA GLY A 126 6.54 4.23 19.78
C GLY A 126 6.73 3.37 18.52
N PRO A 127 7.45 2.23 18.58
CA PRO A 127 7.64 1.35 17.43
C PRO A 127 6.32 0.85 16.83
N SER A 128 5.36 0.46 17.68
CA SER A 128 4.04 0.00 17.23
C SER A 128 3.24 1.10 16.53
N TYR A 129 3.25 2.33 17.06
CA TYR A 129 2.58 3.46 16.41
C TYR A 129 3.20 3.78 15.04
N VAL A 130 4.52 3.90 14.97
CA VAL A 130 5.22 4.18 13.70
C VAL A 130 4.96 3.06 12.70
N GLY A 131 5.06 1.80 13.13
CA GLY A 131 4.81 0.64 12.28
C GLY A 131 3.40 0.61 11.71
N THR A 132 2.38 0.85 12.56
CA THR A 132 0.98 0.96 12.13
C THR A 132 0.78 2.08 11.11
N VAL A 133 1.36 3.26 11.33
CA VAL A 133 1.26 4.38 10.39
C VAL A 133 1.88 4.03 9.04
N LEU A 134 3.09 3.46 9.03
CA LEU A 134 3.76 3.04 7.80
C LEU A 134 2.95 1.98 7.03
N LEU A 135 2.41 0.98 7.73
CA LEU A 135 1.55 -0.06 7.12
C LEU A 135 0.29 0.56 6.50
N LEU A 136 -0.41 1.42 7.22
CA LEU A 136 -1.64 2.06 6.72
C LEU A 136 -1.39 2.98 5.52
N LEU A 137 -0.28 3.73 5.53
CA LEU A 137 0.12 4.61 4.43
C LEU A 137 0.58 3.82 3.20
N SER A 138 1.25 2.68 3.40
CA SER A 138 1.69 1.83 2.30
C SER A 138 0.52 1.31 1.45
N ALA A 139 -0.64 1.04 2.08
CA ALA A 139 -1.82 0.48 1.45
C ALA A 139 -2.76 1.56 0.87
N THR A 140 -2.21 2.68 0.40
CA THR A 140 -2.98 3.77 -0.22
C THR A 140 -2.62 3.93 -1.70
N THR A 141 -1.66 4.78 -2.04
CA THR A 141 -1.20 4.99 -3.42
C THR A 141 0.32 5.02 -3.47
N HIS A 142 0.90 4.73 -4.63
CA HIS A 142 2.35 4.84 -4.81
C HIS A 142 2.89 6.24 -4.47
N ARG A 143 2.13 7.31 -4.79
CA ARG A 143 2.54 8.68 -4.42
C ARG A 143 2.65 8.83 -2.89
N VAL A 144 1.68 8.29 -2.15
CA VAL A 144 1.72 8.34 -0.68
C VAL A 144 2.89 7.51 -0.15
N SER A 145 3.17 6.32 -0.68
CA SER A 145 4.36 5.54 -0.27
C SER A 145 5.66 6.32 -0.53
N ARG A 146 5.75 7.05 -1.64
CA ARG A 146 6.91 7.90 -1.95
C ARG A 146 7.10 9.02 -0.95
N VAL A 147 6.02 9.78 -0.71
CA VAL A 147 6.03 10.87 0.26
C VAL A 147 6.31 10.33 1.67
N THR A 148 5.77 9.16 2.02
CA THR A 148 6.01 8.51 3.31
C THR A 148 7.49 8.20 3.48
N LEU A 149 8.13 7.57 2.48
CA LEU A 149 9.56 7.23 2.56
C LEU A 149 10.44 8.48 2.58
N PHE A 150 10.09 9.49 1.78
CA PHE A 150 10.77 10.79 1.78
C PHE A 150 10.70 11.46 3.15
N LEU A 151 9.50 11.61 3.71
CA LEU A 151 9.29 12.23 5.03
C LEU A 151 9.97 11.41 6.13
N PHE A 152 9.91 10.09 6.05
CA PHE A 152 10.57 9.23 7.02
C PHE A 152 12.09 9.46 7.05
N GLY A 153 12.75 9.49 5.89
CA GLY A 153 14.18 9.79 5.80
C GLY A 153 14.53 11.22 6.24
N ALA A 154 13.69 12.20 5.87
CA ALA A 154 13.87 13.59 6.31
C ALA A 154 13.70 13.76 7.83
N ILE A 155 12.71 13.09 8.43
CA ILE A 155 12.48 13.08 9.88
C ILE A 155 13.69 12.49 10.59
N LEU A 156 14.27 11.38 10.11
CA LEU A 156 15.48 10.81 10.72
C LEU A 156 16.60 11.86 10.77
N ILE A 157 16.89 12.55 9.66
CA ILE A 157 17.96 13.56 9.62
C ILE A 157 17.66 14.75 10.53
N VAL A 158 16.45 15.31 10.45
CA VAL A 158 16.07 16.50 11.23
C VAL A 158 15.98 16.17 12.72
N ALA A 159 15.38 15.03 13.07
CA ALA A 159 15.29 14.58 14.45
C ALA A 159 16.68 14.28 15.02
N THR A 160 17.60 13.70 14.26
CA THR A 160 18.99 13.57 14.73
C THR A 160 19.60 14.95 14.98
N ALA A 161 19.46 15.88 14.04
CA ALA A 161 20.03 17.21 14.17
C ALA A 161 19.50 17.96 15.42
N VAL A 162 18.23 17.77 15.78
CA VAL A 162 17.59 18.49 16.90
C VAL A 162 17.72 17.75 18.23
N ALA A 163 17.46 16.44 18.24
CA ALA A 163 17.23 15.67 19.46
C ALA A 163 18.38 14.75 19.87
N ILE A 164 19.19 14.27 18.92
CA ILE A 164 20.22 13.26 19.21
C ILE A 164 21.52 13.93 19.64
N ARG A 165 22.00 13.64 20.86
CA ARG A 165 23.27 14.11 21.43
C ARG A 165 23.89 12.99 22.27
N GLY A 166 25.07 13.22 22.85
CA GLY A 166 25.71 12.29 23.79
C GLY A 166 26.78 11.41 23.17
N ASN A 167 26.54 10.83 21.98
CA ASN A 167 27.55 10.02 21.29
C ASN A 167 27.62 10.29 19.78
N ILE A 168 28.78 9.99 19.20
CA ILE A 168 29.04 10.20 17.77
C ILE A 168 28.32 9.17 16.89
N PHE A 169 28.07 7.97 17.42
CA PHE A 169 27.44 6.89 16.69
C PHE A 169 26.03 7.28 16.24
N GLY A 170 25.13 7.64 17.16
CA GLY A 170 23.77 8.05 16.82
C GLY A 170 23.74 9.30 15.94
N MET A 171 24.67 10.25 16.17
CA MET A 171 24.78 11.48 15.39
C MET A 171 25.19 11.25 13.92
N ILE A 172 25.84 10.14 13.58
CA ILE A 172 26.26 9.81 12.21
C ILE A 172 25.37 8.73 11.60
N PHE A 173 25.08 7.67 12.35
CA PHE A 173 24.41 6.47 11.83
C PHE A 173 22.96 6.76 11.43
N LEU A 174 22.17 7.41 12.29
CA LEU A 174 20.78 7.76 11.97
C LEU A 174 20.65 8.66 10.73
N PRO A 175 21.42 9.75 10.56
CA PRO A 175 21.30 10.58 9.36
C PRO A 175 21.84 9.88 8.12
N LEU A 176 22.81 8.97 8.25
CA LEU A 176 23.22 8.09 7.13
C LEU A 176 22.06 7.19 6.70
N CYS A 177 21.38 6.54 7.65
CA CYS A 177 20.18 5.76 7.37
C CYS A 177 19.07 6.63 6.76
N GLY A 178 18.86 7.83 7.27
CA GLY A 178 17.91 8.81 6.72
C GLY A 178 18.25 9.20 5.28
N ALA A 179 19.53 9.42 4.97
CA ALA A 179 20.00 9.71 3.62
C ALA A 179 19.79 8.52 2.67
N VAL A 180 20.04 7.29 3.11
CA VAL A 180 19.74 6.08 2.33
C VAL A 180 18.24 5.97 2.06
N VAL A 181 17.40 6.17 3.07
CA VAL A 181 15.94 6.15 2.93
C VAL A 181 15.46 7.23 1.96
N LEU A 182 15.99 8.45 2.06
CA LEU A 182 15.71 9.55 1.12
C LEU A 182 16.13 9.19 -0.30
N PHE A 183 17.33 8.63 -0.48
CA PHE A 183 17.80 8.17 -1.78
C PHE A 183 16.88 7.11 -2.37
N LEU A 184 16.45 6.12 -1.58
CA LEU A 184 15.48 5.10 -1.97
C LEU A 184 14.13 5.71 -2.39
N SER A 185 13.69 6.79 -1.74
CA SER A 185 12.45 7.49 -2.11
C SER A 185 12.48 8.11 -3.52
N ILE A 186 13.67 8.35 -4.07
CA ILE A 186 13.87 8.89 -5.42
C ILE A 186 14.12 7.75 -6.40
N TRP A 187 15.01 6.82 -6.05
CA TRP A 187 15.53 5.78 -6.94
C TRP A 187 14.57 4.61 -7.19
N LEU A 188 13.73 4.24 -6.21
CA LEU A 188 12.88 3.06 -6.33
C LEU A 188 11.71 3.24 -7.30
N ASN A 189 11.37 2.15 -7.99
CA ASN A 189 10.14 2.06 -8.76
C ASN A 189 8.91 1.91 -7.84
N ASN A 190 7.73 2.20 -8.38
CA ASN A 190 6.47 2.21 -7.65
C ASN A 190 6.16 0.94 -6.83
N PRO A 191 6.31 -0.29 -7.35
CA PRO A 191 6.04 -1.50 -6.58
C PRO A 191 7.05 -1.74 -5.45
N LEU A 192 8.35 -1.55 -5.71
CA LEU A 192 9.39 -1.80 -4.72
C LEU A 192 9.35 -0.78 -3.58
N MET A 193 9.00 0.46 -3.88
CA MET A 193 8.80 1.50 -2.87
C MET A 193 7.68 1.15 -1.88
N ALA A 194 6.55 0.65 -2.35
CA ALA A 194 5.46 0.23 -1.45
C ALA A 194 5.87 -0.99 -0.60
N PHE A 195 6.63 -1.92 -1.18
CA PHE A 195 7.24 -3.02 -0.44
C PHE A 195 8.17 -2.52 0.68
N VAL A 196 9.06 -1.56 0.40
CA VAL A 196 9.98 -1.02 1.40
C VAL A 196 9.23 -0.36 2.56
N VAL A 197 8.20 0.45 2.27
CA VAL A 197 7.38 1.06 3.34
C VAL A 197 6.65 -0.01 4.16
N GLN A 198 6.13 -1.07 3.53
CA GLN A 198 5.52 -2.19 4.26
C GLN A 198 6.53 -2.95 5.10
N PHE A 199 7.71 -3.22 4.56
CA PHE A 199 8.77 -3.91 5.27
C PHE A 199 9.21 -3.13 6.51
N LEU A 200 9.44 -1.82 6.37
CA LEU A 200 9.73 -0.93 7.51
C LEU A 200 8.60 -0.94 8.55
N GLY A 201 7.35 -0.93 8.11
CA GLY A 201 6.18 -0.99 8.99
C GLY A 201 6.09 -2.31 9.76
N VAL A 202 6.27 -3.45 9.09
CA VAL A 202 6.32 -4.78 9.73
C VAL A 202 7.49 -4.85 10.71
N GLN A 203 8.68 -4.37 10.35
CA GLN A 203 9.84 -4.33 11.25
C GLN A 203 9.54 -3.56 12.53
N ALA A 204 8.97 -2.37 12.42
CA ALA A 204 8.66 -1.51 13.56
C ALA A 204 7.58 -2.12 14.48
N CYS A 205 6.57 -2.79 13.93
CA CYS A 205 5.60 -3.51 14.76
C CYS A 205 6.22 -4.75 15.43
N CYS A 206 6.97 -5.55 14.67
CA CYS A 206 7.58 -6.78 15.17
C CYS A 206 8.68 -6.53 16.21
N SER A 207 9.40 -5.40 16.13
CA SER A 207 10.49 -5.08 17.07
C SER A 207 10.02 -5.01 18.52
N THR A 208 8.78 -4.58 18.76
CA THR A 208 8.16 -4.56 20.10
C THR A 208 8.15 -5.95 20.76
N TYR A 209 8.10 -7.03 19.96
CA TYR A 209 8.02 -8.40 20.47
C TYR A 209 9.37 -9.09 20.60
N LYS A 210 10.44 -8.54 20.00
CA LYS A 210 11.77 -9.17 20.06
C LYS A 210 12.28 -9.25 21.49
N ASP A 211 12.09 -8.17 22.25
CA ASP A 211 12.50 -8.08 23.65
C ASP A 211 11.30 -8.08 24.59
N MET A 212 10.28 -8.91 24.33
CA MET A 212 9.04 -8.93 25.12
C MET A 212 9.29 -9.13 26.62
N TRP A 213 10.37 -9.80 27.01
CA TRP A 213 10.76 -9.96 28.42
C TRP A 213 11.19 -8.68 29.12
N TYR A 214 11.64 -7.66 28.38
CA TYR A 214 11.91 -6.33 28.94
C TYR A 214 10.68 -5.75 29.65
N PHE A 215 9.47 -5.94 29.10
CA PHE A 215 8.23 -5.43 29.69
C PHE A 215 7.88 -6.06 31.04
N PHE A 216 8.48 -7.20 31.37
CA PHE A 216 8.27 -7.94 32.60
C PHE A 216 9.48 -7.84 33.55
N THR A 217 10.31 -6.81 33.37
CA THR A 217 11.41 -6.45 34.26
C THR A 217 11.03 -5.21 35.04
N ASP A 218 11.13 -5.21 36.38
CA ASP A 218 10.83 -4.03 37.21
C ASP A 218 11.99 -3.01 37.19
N THR A 219 13.22 -3.51 37.40
CA THR A 219 14.44 -2.71 37.48
C THR A 219 15.49 -3.23 36.51
N ILE A 220 16.10 -2.33 35.73
CA ILE A 220 17.15 -2.65 34.75
C ILE A 220 18.56 -2.55 35.33
N GLY A 221 18.71 -2.09 36.57
CA GLY A 221 19.98 -2.01 37.27
C GLY A 221 19.92 -1.03 38.42
N GLU A 222 21.08 -0.55 38.84
CA GLU A 222 21.25 0.48 39.86
C GLU A 222 22.03 1.67 39.29
N ASP A 223 21.71 2.88 39.75
CA ASP A 223 22.44 4.09 39.41
C ASP A 223 23.77 4.16 40.18
N ALA A 224 24.58 5.19 39.90
CA ALA A 224 25.87 5.41 40.56
C ALA A 224 25.77 5.60 42.09
N ASN A 225 24.56 5.80 42.63
CA ASN A 225 24.29 5.97 44.05
C ASN A 225 23.61 4.72 44.66
N GLY A 226 23.54 3.60 43.94
CA GLY A 226 22.90 2.36 44.39
C GLY A 226 21.37 2.44 44.42
N LYS A 227 20.75 3.41 43.73
CA LYS A 227 19.28 3.48 43.61
C LYS A 227 18.82 2.65 42.42
N PRO A 228 17.69 1.94 42.53
CA PRO A 228 17.17 1.16 41.41
C PRO A 228 16.80 2.07 40.24
N VAL A 229 17.28 1.69 39.04
CA VAL A 229 16.82 2.25 37.77
C VAL A 229 15.68 1.39 37.27
N TYR A 230 14.49 1.96 37.20
CA TYR A 230 13.29 1.26 36.74
C TYR A 230 13.27 1.12 35.22
N SER A 231 12.71 0.01 34.74
CA SER A 231 12.27 -0.09 33.34
C SER A 231 11.07 0.84 33.09
N ASP A 232 10.60 0.92 31.85
CA ASP A 232 9.37 1.66 31.54
C ASP A 232 8.15 1.14 32.31
N THR A 233 7.98 -0.18 32.36
CA THR A 233 6.85 -0.80 33.05
C THR A 233 7.00 -0.72 34.57
N GLY A 234 8.24 -0.80 35.07
CA GLY A 234 8.57 -0.53 36.47
C GLY A 234 8.20 0.89 36.84
N ALA A 235 8.62 1.87 36.03
CA ALA A 235 8.30 3.28 36.22
C ALA A 235 6.78 3.53 36.16
N MET A 236 6.05 2.86 35.26
CA MET A 236 4.58 2.91 35.25
C MET A 236 3.97 2.39 36.58
N GLY A 237 4.51 1.29 37.12
CA GLY A 237 4.09 0.73 38.41
C GLY A 237 4.44 1.58 39.62
N GLN A 238 5.50 2.39 39.55
CA GLN A 238 5.83 3.36 40.61
C GLN A 238 4.89 4.58 40.61
N ASN A 239 4.28 4.91 39.47
CA ASN A 239 3.42 6.08 39.34
C ASN A 239 1.94 5.77 39.56
N LEU A 240 1.45 4.61 39.09
CA LEU A 240 0.05 4.21 39.25
C LEU A 240 -0.08 2.90 40.05
N LEU A 241 -1.25 2.65 40.63
CA LEU A 241 -1.51 1.56 41.59
C LEU A 241 -1.26 0.13 41.09
N LEU A 242 -1.17 -0.09 39.77
CA LEU A 242 -1.07 -1.43 39.20
C LEU A 242 0.39 -1.84 39.02
N PRO A 243 0.73 -3.13 39.19
CA PRO A 243 2.09 -3.62 39.12
C PRO A 243 2.65 -3.60 37.69
N TYR A 244 3.99 -3.61 37.56
CA TYR A 244 4.67 -3.50 36.27
C TYR A 244 4.24 -4.55 35.24
N TYR A 245 3.98 -5.80 35.66
CA TYR A 245 3.56 -6.88 34.75
C TYR A 245 2.17 -6.62 34.14
N PHE A 246 1.28 -5.92 34.84
CA PHE A 246 -0.02 -5.52 34.29
C PHE A 246 0.19 -4.54 33.14
N TRP A 247 1.06 -3.55 33.35
CA TRP A 247 1.39 -2.56 32.33
C TRP A 247 2.13 -3.17 31.14
N GLY A 248 3.02 -4.13 31.38
CA GLY A 248 3.67 -4.91 30.32
C GLY A 248 2.64 -5.68 29.47
N CYS A 249 1.71 -6.39 30.09
CA CYS A 249 0.60 -7.04 29.40
C CYS A 249 -0.25 -6.05 28.58
N LEU A 250 -0.54 -4.86 29.14
CA LEU A 250 -1.30 -3.83 28.46
C LEU A 250 -0.58 -3.32 27.20
N ILE A 251 0.72 -3.02 27.30
CA ILE A 251 1.53 -2.58 26.15
C ILE A 251 1.58 -3.64 25.07
N VAL A 252 1.82 -4.90 25.43
CA VAL A 252 1.83 -6.03 24.48
C VAL A 252 0.46 -6.18 23.81
N ALA A 253 -0.63 -6.11 24.58
CA ALA A 253 -1.98 -6.22 24.04
C ALA A 253 -2.34 -5.07 23.08
N LEU A 254 -2.02 -3.82 23.46
CA LEU A 254 -2.29 -2.65 22.62
C LEU A 254 -1.43 -2.64 21.36
N SER A 255 -0.14 -2.96 21.48
CA SER A 255 0.76 -3.14 20.34
C SER A 255 0.24 -4.23 19.39
N GLY A 256 -0.28 -5.33 19.93
CA GLY A 256 -0.88 -6.43 19.16
C GLY A 256 -2.15 -6.02 18.45
N LEU A 257 -2.99 -5.25 19.12
CA LEU A 257 -4.21 -4.70 18.54
C LEU A 257 -3.88 -3.74 17.40
N LEU A 258 -2.93 -2.81 17.59
CA LEU A 258 -2.49 -1.87 16.55
C LEU A 258 -1.90 -2.60 15.34
N PHE A 259 -1.08 -3.61 15.57
CA PHE A 259 -0.51 -4.40 14.50
C PHE A 259 -1.60 -5.20 13.76
N ALA A 260 -2.42 -5.97 14.47
CA ALA A 260 -3.49 -6.77 13.89
C ALA A 260 -4.50 -5.93 13.10
N THR A 261 -4.97 -4.82 13.67
CA THR A 261 -5.90 -3.92 12.97
C THR A 261 -5.29 -3.31 11.72
N SER A 262 -4.01 -2.92 11.76
CA SER A 262 -3.31 -2.41 10.57
C SER A 262 -3.22 -3.47 9.46
N LEU A 263 -2.89 -4.73 9.79
CA LEU A 263 -2.85 -5.83 8.84
C LEU A 263 -4.23 -6.12 8.25
N LEU A 264 -5.28 -6.15 9.08
CA LEU A 264 -6.66 -6.36 8.63
C LEU A 264 -7.12 -5.25 7.68
N ILE A 265 -6.79 -4.00 7.96
CA ILE A 265 -7.13 -2.87 7.08
C ILE A 265 -6.37 -2.97 5.75
N VAL A 266 -5.07 -3.28 5.79
CA VAL A 266 -4.25 -3.46 4.58
C VAL A 266 -4.80 -4.62 3.73
N PHE A 267 -5.11 -5.75 4.37
CA PHE A 267 -5.71 -6.92 3.71
C PHE A 267 -7.06 -6.57 3.07
N TRP A 268 -7.96 -5.95 3.83
CA TRP A 268 -9.30 -5.61 3.34
C TRP A 268 -9.26 -4.63 2.17
N ARG A 269 -8.34 -3.65 2.19
CA ARG A 269 -8.11 -2.76 1.05
C ARG A 269 -7.61 -3.52 -0.18
N ALA A 270 -6.65 -4.43 -0.01
CA ALA A 270 -6.13 -5.24 -1.11
C ALA A 270 -7.22 -6.14 -1.72
N TRP A 271 -7.99 -6.82 -0.88
CA TRP A 271 -9.08 -7.71 -1.31
C TRP A 271 -10.18 -6.98 -2.10
N ARG A 272 -10.61 -5.80 -1.62
CA ARG A 272 -11.61 -4.99 -2.33
C ARG A 272 -11.17 -4.60 -3.73
N ASN A 273 -9.89 -4.25 -3.91
CA ASN A 273 -9.37 -3.85 -5.21
C ASN A 273 -9.30 -5.03 -6.19
N LEU A 274 -8.89 -6.21 -5.73
CA LEU A 274 -8.89 -7.43 -6.55
C LEU A 274 -10.30 -7.77 -7.04
N LYS A 275 -11.31 -7.64 -6.15
CA LYS A 275 -12.71 -7.88 -6.52
C LYS A 275 -13.21 -6.88 -7.58
N GLN A 276 -12.83 -5.61 -7.46
CA GLN A 276 -13.18 -4.58 -8.43
C GLN A 276 -12.50 -4.79 -9.79
N GLU A 277 -11.23 -5.18 -9.80
CA GLU A 277 -10.48 -5.49 -11.02
C GLU A 277 -11.07 -6.69 -11.77
N ASN A 278 -11.39 -7.78 -11.05
CA ASN A 278 -12.06 -8.94 -11.64
C ASN A 278 -13.43 -8.58 -12.22
N SER A 279 -14.23 -7.78 -11.51
CA SER A 279 -15.53 -7.31 -12.01
C SER A 279 -15.41 -6.46 -13.29
N ASN A 280 -14.42 -5.57 -13.35
CA ASN A 280 -14.17 -4.73 -14.52
C ASN A 280 -13.69 -5.57 -15.72
N ASN A 281 -12.80 -6.54 -15.49
CA ASN A 281 -12.33 -7.44 -16.53
C ASN A 281 -13.47 -8.29 -17.10
N SER A 282 -14.33 -8.85 -16.25
CA SER A 282 -15.53 -9.57 -16.72
C SER A 282 -16.45 -8.69 -17.57
N SER A 283 -16.66 -7.43 -17.16
CA SER A 283 -17.49 -6.47 -17.90
C SER A 283 -16.90 -6.10 -19.26
N ASN A 284 -15.58 -5.87 -19.32
CA ASN A 284 -14.89 -5.57 -20.57
C ASN A 284 -14.89 -6.78 -21.52
N THR A 285 -14.68 -8.00 -21.03
CA THR A 285 -14.74 -9.22 -21.85
C THR A 285 -16.12 -9.38 -22.51
N ILE A 286 -17.21 -9.10 -21.78
CA ILE A 286 -18.58 -9.14 -22.31
C ILE A 286 -18.79 -8.07 -23.40
N GLN A 287 -18.23 -6.86 -23.24
CA GLN A 287 -18.34 -5.79 -24.24
C GLN A 287 -17.45 -6.01 -25.48
N THR A 288 -16.33 -6.73 -25.35
CA THR A 288 -15.41 -7.00 -26.47
C THR A 288 -15.73 -8.27 -27.27
N GLN A 289 -16.73 -9.08 -26.86
CA GLN A 289 -17.25 -10.09 -27.77
C GLN A 289 -17.94 -9.38 -28.94
N PRO A 290 -17.50 -9.59 -30.20
CA PRO A 290 -18.20 -9.00 -31.33
C PRO A 290 -19.64 -9.49 -31.27
N ASN A 291 -20.57 -8.56 -31.43
CA ASN A 291 -21.99 -8.82 -31.46
C ASN A 291 -22.26 -9.77 -32.64
N MET A 292 -22.17 -11.08 -32.41
CA MET A 292 -22.63 -12.11 -33.34
C MET A 292 -24.16 -12.07 -33.30
N GLN A 293 -24.73 -11.01 -33.87
CA GLN A 293 -26.08 -11.09 -34.40
C GLN A 293 -26.00 -12.10 -35.54
N GLU A 294 -26.33 -13.36 -35.26
CA GLU A 294 -26.65 -14.33 -36.28
C GLU A 294 -27.74 -13.73 -37.18
N SER A 295 -27.34 -13.29 -38.37
CA SER A 295 -28.28 -12.96 -39.43
C SER A 295 -28.92 -14.27 -39.89
N TYR A 296 -30.03 -14.64 -39.27
CA TYR A 296 -30.90 -15.67 -39.85
C TYR A 296 -31.50 -15.10 -41.14
N THR A 297 -30.88 -15.41 -42.28
CA THR A 297 -31.55 -15.34 -43.57
C THR A 297 -32.53 -16.50 -43.66
N PRO A 298 -33.84 -16.28 -43.86
CA PRO A 298 -34.75 -17.36 -44.16
C PRO A 298 -34.36 -17.93 -45.53
N ILE A 299 -34.15 -19.24 -45.60
CA ILE A 299 -33.95 -19.96 -46.86
C ILE A 299 -35.23 -19.78 -47.68
N GLY A 300 -35.17 -18.89 -48.68
CA GLY A 300 -36.19 -18.75 -49.70
C GLY A 300 -36.16 -19.96 -50.63
N THR A 301 -37.33 -20.54 -50.86
CA THR A 301 -37.64 -21.64 -51.78
C THR A 301 -36.97 -21.48 -53.16
N VAL A 302 -36.24 -22.51 -53.59
CA VAL A 302 -35.71 -22.66 -54.96
C VAL A 302 -36.88 -22.95 -55.92
N PRO A 303 -37.03 -22.23 -57.05
CA PRO A 303 -38.02 -22.60 -58.06
C PRO A 303 -37.54 -23.78 -58.91
N ASP A 304 -38.42 -24.75 -59.11
CA ASP A 304 -38.29 -25.83 -60.08
C ASP A 304 -38.25 -25.28 -61.51
N HIS A 305 -37.06 -25.04 -62.05
CA HIS A 305 -36.71 -25.26 -63.45
C HIS A 305 -35.24 -24.86 -63.64
N LEU A 306 -34.39 -25.84 -63.89
CA LEU A 306 -33.28 -25.80 -64.85
C LEU A 306 -32.70 -27.22 -64.87
N ILE A 307 -33.05 -27.92 -65.95
CA ILE A 307 -32.64 -29.28 -66.29
C ILE A 307 -31.35 -29.19 -67.11
N ALA A 308 -30.41 -30.10 -66.79
CA ALA A 308 -29.26 -30.58 -67.59
C ALA A 308 -28.14 -29.54 -67.88
N GLU A 309 -26.85 -29.86 -67.96
CA GLU A 309 -26.16 -31.04 -68.47
C GLU A 309 -24.80 -31.28 -67.76
N ASP A 310 -24.34 -32.54 -67.84
CA ASP A 310 -22.95 -33.03 -67.90
C ASP A 310 -21.92 -32.70 -66.79
N LEU A 311 -21.69 -33.71 -65.94
CA LEU A 311 -20.47 -33.90 -65.15
C LEU A 311 -19.67 -35.08 -65.71
N PRO A 312 -18.42 -34.90 -66.17
CA PRO A 312 -17.46 -35.99 -66.30
C PRO A 312 -16.60 -36.14 -65.01
N PRO A 313 -16.02 -37.33 -64.77
CA PRO A 313 -15.60 -37.76 -63.44
C PRO A 313 -14.21 -37.26 -63.05
N LEU A 314 -14.00 -37.23 -61.74
CA LEU A 314 -12.72 -37.07 -61.06
C LEU A 314 -11.70 -38.10 -61.55
N ASP A 315 -10.55 -37.62 -62.02
CA ASP A 315 -9.30 -38.35 -61.94
C ASP A 315 -8.12 -37.42 -61.64
N THR A 316 -7.20 -37.99 -60.88
CA THR A 316 -5.95 -37.52 -60.31
C THR A 316 -4.88 -37.11 -61.34
N PHE A 317 -3.75 -36.61 -60.83
CA PHE A 317 -2.46 -36.21 -61.46
C PHE A 317 -2.30 -34.68 -61.61
N GLU A 318 -1.17 -34.04 -61.37
CA GLU A 318 0.11 -34.34 -60.69
C GLU A 318 0.84 -32.99 -60.52
N ASN A 319 1.95 -33.01 -59.80
CA ASN A 319 2.90 -31.91 -59.56
C ASN A 319 3.31 -31.13 -60.83
N ASP A 320 3.57 -29.83 -60.70
CA ASP A 320 4.93 -29.29 -60.58
C ASP A 320 5.01 -27.75 -60.72
N LEU A 321 5.82 -27.15 -59.82
CA LEU A 321 6.78 -26.03 -60.00
C LEU A 321 6.22 -24.65 -60.44
N GLU A 322 6.56 -23.52 -59.80
CA GLU A 322 7.91 -23.00 -59.56
C GLU A 322 8.03 -22.04 -58.35
N ALA A 323 9.29 -21.86 -57.94
CA ALA A 323 9.82 -21.17 -56.77
C ALA A 323 9.73 -19.63 -56.80
N GLY A 324 9.79 -19.02 -55.60
CA GLY A 324 9.97 -17.57 -55.44
C GLY A 324 10.14 -17.12 -53.99
N ASP A 325 11.35 -17.27 -53.48
CA ASP A 325 12.06 -16.50 -52.42
C ASP A 325 11.33 -16.00 -51.14
N ILE A 326 11.80 -16.57 -50.03
CA ILE A 326 11.69 -16.05 -48.67
C ILE A 326 12.68 -14.86 -48.50
N LYS A 327 12.18 -13.68 -48.11
CA LYS A 327 13.00 -12.66 -47.44
C LYS A 327 12.32 -12.10 -46.18
N ILE A 328 12.99 -12.35 -45.07
CA ILE A 328 12.76 -11.84 -43.72
C ILE A 328 13.12 -10.35 -43.71
N ASN A 329 12.24 -9.49 -43.17
CA ASN A 329 12.59 -8.09 -42.91
C ASN A 329 12.56 -7.81 -41.40
N MET A 330 13.74 -7.80 -40.80
CA MET A 330 14.01 -7.18 -39.50
C MET A 330 14.29 -5.70 -39.74
N ASN A 331 13.55 -4.81 -39.07
CA ASN A 331 13.98 -3.42 -38.96
C ASN A 331 14.01 -3.02 -37.49
N ALA A 332 15.22 -3.05 -36.93
CA ALA A 332 15.61 -2.34 -35.73
C ALA A 332 16.09 -0.95 -36.16
N ASN A 333 15.54 0.11 -35.56
CA ASN A 333 16.21 1.41 -35.55
C ASN A 333 15.93 2.14 -34.24
N THR A 334 16.92 2.05 -33.36
CA THR A 334 17.27 2.96 -32.28
C THR A 334 17.62 4.35 -32.84
N LYS A 335 17.11 5.43 -32.22
CA LYS A 335 17.84 6.69 -32.09
C LYS A 335 17.53 7.36 -30.74
N SER A 336 18.60 7.53 -29.95
CA SER A 336 18.73 8.51 -28.87
C SER A 336 19.14 9.88 -29.45
N PHE A 337 19.50 10.82 -28.56
CA PHE A 337 19.93 12.23 -28.71
C PHE A 337 18.81 13.20 -28.32
N TYR A 338 18.92 14.06 -27.30
CA TYR A 338 20.03 14.61 -26.51
C TYR A 338 19.66 14.72 -25.03
#